data_AF-A0A259CES6-F1
#
_entry.id   AF-A0A259CES6-F1
#
_cell.length_a   1.000
_cell.length_b   1.000
_cell.length_c   1.000
_cell.angle_alpha   90.00
_cell.angle_beta   90.00
_cell.angle_gamma   90.00
#
_symmetry.space_group_name_H-M   'P 1'
#
loop_
_entity.id
_entity.type
_entity.pdbx_description
1 polymer ?
#
loop_
_entity_poly.entity_id
_entity_poly.type
_entity_poly.pdbx_seq_one_letter_code
_entity_poly.pdbx_strand_id
1 'polypeptide(L)'
;MRKPLRLGAGSGYWGDALDPALELLEMGELDYLSMDYLAELTMALLQRQRRKDPATGYIPDLPSHLRALLPIARKQGTRIVCNDGGANP
;
A
#
# COMPACT_ATOMS: atom_id res chain seq x y z
N MET A 1 19.17 3.17 -25.25
CA MET A 1 18.09 3.94 -24.58
C MET A 1 17.58 3.12 -23.39
N ARG A 2 17.24 3.73 -22.26
CA ARG A 2 16.63 3.02 -21.12
C ARG A 2 15.16 2.70 -21.43
N LYS A 3 14.68 1.53 -21.01
CA LYS A 3 13.26 1.14 -21.12
C LYS A 3 12.41 2.07 -20.22
N PRO A 4 11.25 2.59 -20.69
CA PRO A 4 10.34 3.35 -19.85
C PRO A 4 9.77 2.47 -18.73
N LEU A 5 9.55 3.07 -17.55
CA LEU A 5 8.91 2.42 -16.40
C LEU A 5 7.44 2.83 -16.31
N ARG A 6 6.57 1.88 -15.99
CA ARG A 6 5.14 2.08 -15.77
C ARG A 6 4.82 2.02 -14.28
N LEU A 7 4.32 3.13 -13.75
CA LEU A 7 4.03 3.34 -12.34
C LEU A 7 2.52 3.54 -12.16
N GLY A 8 1.92 2.83 -11.21
CA GLY A 8 0.54 3.07 -10.76
C GLY A 8 0.50 3.50 -9.30
N ALA A 9 -0.55 4.23 -8.93
CA ALA A 9 -0.86 4.59 -7.54
C ALA A 9 -2.16 3.89 -7.13
N GLY A 10 -2.05 2.95 -6.19
CA GLY A 10 -3.18 2.13 -5.73
C GLY A 10 -3.84 2.63 -4.45
N SER A 11 -3.17 3.47 -3.66
CA SER A 11 -3.80 4.19 -2.54
C SER A 11 -3.12 5.53 -2.31
N GLY A 12 -3.89 6.51 -1.83
CA GLY A 12 -3.38 7.80 -1.38
C GLY A 12 -3.47 8.04 0.13
N TYR A 13 -4.20 7.20 0.87
CA TYR A 13 -4.39 7.33 2.33
C TYR A 13 -4.93 6.02 2.94
N TRP A 14 -4.93 5.94 4.28
CA TRP A 14 -5.58 4.84 5.00
C TRP A 14 -7.11 4.95 4.95
N GLY A 15 -7.75 3.94 4.37
CA GLY A 15 -9.20 3.91 4.14
C GLY A 15 -9.59 4.14 2.68
N ASP A 16 -8.61 4.29 1.78
CA ASP A 16 -8.84 4.40 0.34
C ASP A 16 -9.41 3.09 -0.26
N ALA A 17 -10.04 3.21 -1.43
CA ALA A 17 -10.64 2.08 -2.11
C ALA A 17 -9.57 1.11 -2.66
N LEU A 18 -9.74 -0.19 -2.40
CA LEU A 18 -8.81 -1.21 -2.88
C LEU A 18 -9.13 -1.66 -4.32
N ASP A 19 -10.39 -1.57 -4.75
CA ASP A 19 -10.83 -2.07 -6.07
C ASP A 19 -10.08 -1.41 -7.24
N PRO A 20 -9.82 -0.09 -7.27
CA PRO A 20 -9.01 0.52 -8.32
C PRO A 20 -7.56 0.01 -8.36
N ALA A 21 -6.97 -0.32 -7.21
CA ALA A 21 -5.63 -0.90 -7.15
C ALA A 21 -5.59 -2.31 -7.77
N LEU A 22 -6.65 -3.09 -7.56
CA LEU A 22 -6.82 -4.40 -8.19
C LEU A 22 -6.94 -4.27 -9.71
N GLU A 23 -7.77 -3.34 -10.19
CA GLU A 23 -7.93 -3.07 -11.63
C GLU A 23 -6.61 -2.62 -12.27
N LEU A 24 -5.85 -1.74 -11.60
CA LEU A 24 -4.53 -1.32 -12.05
C LEU A 24 -3.52 -2.48 -12.13
N LEU A 25 -3.55 -3.41 -11.19
CA LEU A 25 -2.71 -4.61 -11.26
C LEU A 25 -3.12 -5.50 -12.43
N GLU A 26 -4.42 -5.68 -12.67
CA GLU A 26 -4.92 -6.58 -13.71
C GLU A 26 -4.70 -6.04 -15.12
N MET A 27 -4.89 -4.74 -15.32
CA MET A 27 -5.03 -4.11 -16.63
C MET A 27 -3.92 -3.09 -16.94
N GLY A 28 -3.18 -2.61 -15.93
CA GLY A 28 -2.27 -1.47 -16.06
C GLY A 28 -0.89 -1.77 -16.64
N GLU A 29 -0.50 -3.05 -16.73
CA GLU A 29 0.84 -3.51 -17.15
C GLU A 29 1.97 -2.75 -16.41
N LEU A 30 1.89 -2.72 -15.09
CA LEU A 30 2.74 -1.89 -14.24
C LEU A 30 4.06 -2.60 -13.89
N ASP A 31 5.16 -1.86 -13.88
CA ASP A 31 6.40 -2.33 -13.25
C ASP A 31 6.30 -2.20 -11.72
N TYR A 32 5.66 -1.12 -11.25
CA TYR A 32 5.48 -0.84 -9.83
C TYR A 32 4.09 -0.29 -9.52
N LEU A 33 3.54 -0.69 -8.37
CA LEU A 33 2.35 -0.12 -7.77
C LEU A 33 2.72 0.50 -6.42
N SER A 34 2.49 1.80 -6.27
CA SER A 34 2.65 2.52 -5.00
C SER A 34 1.37 2.44 -4.18
N MET A 35 1.48 2.05 -2.91
CA MET A 35 0.40 2.08 -1.92
C MET A 35 0.80 3.06 -0.81
N ASP A 36 0.32 4.29 -0.88
CA ASP A 36 0.54 5.29 0.16
C ASP A 36 -0.61 5.26 1.18
N TYR A 37 -0.27 5.13 2.45
CA TYR A 37 -1.22 5.09 3.56
C TYR A 37 -1.05 6.28 4.53
N LEU A 38 0.06 7.02 4.46
CA LEU A 38 0.50 7.91 5.53
C LEU A 38 0.16 9.38 5.29
N ALA A 39 -1.14 9.68 5.28
CA ALA A 39 -1.60 11.06 5.42
C ALA A 39 -1.35 11.61 6.84
N GLU A 40 -1.41 12.94 7.00
CA GLU A 40 -1.17 13.63 8.28
C GLU A 40 -2.04 13.08 9.42
N LEU A 41 -3.34 12.90 9.17
CA LEU A 41 -4.28 12.33 10.14
C LEU A 41 -3.94 10.87 10.49
N THR A 42 -3.54 10.06 9.49
CA THR A 42 -3.14 8.67 9.71
C THR A 42 -1.99 8.58 10.70
N MET A 43 -0.95 9.40 10.50
CA MET A 43 0.22 9.40 11.39
C MET A 43 -0.14 9.75 12.83
N ALA A 44 -1.03 10.73 13.04
CA ALA A 44 -1.50 11.08 14.38
C ALA A 44 -2.26 9.93 15.06
N LEU A 45 -3.08 9.20 14.29
CA LEU A 45 -3.81 8.03 14.77
C LEU A 45 -2.88 6.86 15.12
N LEU A 46 -1.94 6.52 14.24
CA LEU A 46 -0.98 5.44 14.45
C LEU A 46 -0.05 5.72 15.63
N GLN A 47 0.40 6.98 15.78
CA GLN A 47 1.17 7.41 16.96
C GLN A 47 0.35 7.28 18.25
N ARG A 48 -0.95 7.61 18.21
CA ARG A 48 -1.85 7.42 19.36
C ARG A 48 -2.04 5.94 19.70
N GLN A 49 -2.16 5.06 18.70
CA GLN A 49 -2.23 3.62 18.91
C GLN A 49 -0.95 3.10 19.55
N ARG A 50 0.23 3.41 18.98
CA ARG A 50 1.53 3.01 19.52
C ARG A 50 1.78 3.46 20.95
N ARG A 51 1.31 4.68 21.32
CA ARG A 51 1.40 5.17 22.71
C ARG A 51 0.55 4.35 23.70
N LYS A 52 -0.55 3.76 23.24
CA LYS A 52 -1.41 2.89 24.07
C LYS A 52 -0.85 1.47 24.13
N ASP A 53 -0.37 0.96 23.01
CA ASP A 53 0.23 -0.36 22.89
C ASP A 53 1.46 -0.29 21.96
N PRO A 54 2.69 -0.46 22.49
CA PRO A 54 3.92 -0.43 21.70
C PRO A 54 4.00 -1.46 20.57
N ALA A 55 3.17 -2.52 20.59
CA ALA A 55 3.10 -3.51 19.52
C ALA A 55 2.26 -3.04 18.31
N THR A 56 1.57 -1.90 18.41
CA THR A 56 0.71 -1.34 17.36
C THR A 56 1.35 -0.10 16.71
N GLY A 57 0.62 0.59 15.84
CA GLY A 57 1.10 1.81 15.15
C GLY A 57 1.49 1.61 13.69
N TYR A 58 1.16 0.47 13.10
CA TYR A 58 1.20 0.20 11.66
C TYR A 58 -0.23 0.13 11.10
N ILE A 59 -0.38 0.09 9.77
CA ILE A 59 -1.69 -0.02 9.12
C ILE A 59 -2.31 -1.40 9.38
N PRO A 60 -3.43 -1.52 10.12
CA PRO A 60 -3.99 -2.81 10.52
C PRO A 60 -4.48 -3.65 9.34
N ASP A 61 -4.98 -2.98 8.29
CA ASP A 61 -5.59 -3.61 7.11
C ASP A 61 -4.54 -4.12 6.11
N LEU A 62 -3.26 -3.82 6.34
CA LEU A 62 -2.18 -4.18 5.44
C LEU A 62 -2.18 -5.68 5.11
N PRO A 63 -2.24 -6.62 6.09
CA PRO A 63 -2.20 -8.04 5.76
C PRO A 63 -3.37 -8.47 4.86
N SER A 64 -4.56 -7.90 5.03
CA SER A 64 -5.70 -8.17 4.15
C SER A 64 -5.50 -7.59 2.75
N HIS A 65 -4.99 -6.35 2.64
CA HIS A 65 -4.69 -5.73 1.35
C HIS A 65 -3.64 -6.55 0.59
N LEU A 66 -2.53 -6.93 1.24
CA LEU A 66 -1.49 -7.75 0.62
C LEU A 66 -1.99 -9.14 0.22
N ARG A 67 -2.88 -9.76 1.00
CA ARG A 67 -3.51 -11.03 0.60
C ARG A 67 -4.31 -10.91 -0.70
N ALA A 68 -4.95 -9.78 -0.95
CA ALA A 68 -5.67 -9.51 -2.20
C ALA A 68 -4.73 -9.14 -3.35
N LEU A 69 -3.75 -8.26 -3.10
CA LEU A 69 -2.90 -7.68 -4.14
C LEU A 69 -1.76 -8.59 -4.60
N LEU A 70 -1.06 -9.27 -3.67
CA LEU A 70 0.17 -10.01 -3.98
C LEU A 70 -0.01 -11.14 -5.01
N PRO A 71 -1.11 -11.93 -5.01
CA PRO A 71 -1.30 -12.96 -6.03
C PRO A 71 -1.34 -12.38 -7.45
N ILE A 72 -2.05 -11.26 -7.64
CA ILE A 72 -2.19 -10.59 -8.94
C ILE A 72 -0.87 -9.91 -9.32
N ALA A 73 -0.27 -9.16 -8.40
CA ALA A 73 1.01 -8.51 -8.62
C ALA A 73 2.10 -9.51 -9.03
N ARG A 74 2.16 -10.67 -8.36
CA ARG A 74 3.10 -11.75 -8.72
C ARG A 74 2.81 -12.32 -10.11
N LYS A 75 1.54 -12.54 -10.46
CA LYS A 75 1.14 -13.03 -11.79
C LYS A 75 1.55 -12.06 -12.89
N GLN A 76 1.45 -10.76 -12.64
CA GLN A 76 1.70 -9.69 -13.62
C GLN A 76 3.16 -9.21 -13.62
N GLY A 77 3.97 -9.63 -12.65
CA GLY A 77 5.36 -9.18 -12.50
C GLY A 77 5.51 -7.78 -11.91
N THR A 78 4.45 -7.22 -11.34
CA THR A 78 4.43 -5.90 -10.71
C THR A 78 4.99 -5.96 -9.28
N ARG A 79 5.82 -4.98 -8.90
CA ARG A 79 6.31 -4.83 -7.53
C ARG A 79 5.47 -3.83 -6.75
N ILE A 80 5.07 -4.18 -5.54
CA ILE A 80 4.34 -3.28 -4.64
C ILE A 80 5.34 -2.54 -3.75
N VAL A 81 5.17 -1.22 -3.61
CA VAL A 81 5.93 -0.37 -2.70
C VAL A 81 4.93 0.32 -1.77
N CYS A 82 5.15 0.25 -0.46
CA CYS A 82 4.23 0.76 0.55
C CYS A 82 4.95 1.34 1.78
N ASN A 83 4.29 2.26 2.48
CA ASN A 83 4.76 2.92 3.72
C ASN A 83 3.85 2.65 4.95
N ASP A 84 2.96 1.68 4.78
CA ASP A 84 2.14 0.95 5.75
C ASP A 84 2.74 0.62 7.13
N GLY A 85 4.07 0.52 7.27
CA GLY A 85 4.74 0.41 8.57
C GLY A 85 4.44 1.59 9.51
N GLY A 86 4.09 2.76 8.96
CA GLY A 86 3.56 3.89 9.72
C GLY A 86 4.45 4.34 10.88
N ALA A 87 3.89 4.35 12.08
CA ALA A 87 4.60 4.70 13.31
C ALA A 87 5.36 3.52 13.94
N ASN A 88 5.22 2.29 13.43
CA ASN A 88 5.88 1.08 13.93
C ASN A 88 6.31 0.15 12.77
N PRO A 89 7.38 0.50 12.04
CA PRO A 89 7.84 -0.18 10.84
C PRO A 89 8.53 -1.52 11.10
#